data_AF-A0A2U3NEN8-F1
#
_entry.id   AF-A0A2U3NEN8-F1
#
_cell.length_a   1.000
_cell.length_b   1.000
_cell.length_c   1.000
_cell.angle_alpha   90.00
_cell.angle_beta   90.00
_cell.angle_gamma   90.00
#
_symmetry.space_group_name_H-M   'P 1'
#
loop_
_entity.id
_entity.type
_entity.pdbx_description
1 polymer ?
#
loop_
_entity_poly.entity_id
_entity_poly.type
_entity_poly.pdbx_seq_one_letter_code
_entity_poly.pdbx_strand_id
1 'polypeptide(L)'
;VTGIEFEEFWTAWPILAHIRQFAQSRRRCPWAVLGVSMVRAAGLIPPGTALPPHAGGRASLNLFVALTGPSGAGKGTSEAAARDAIALRWHHGAVVDLPEFPIGSGEGIARTFMPPPMDKDGLPEREQITTAIFSVPEIDTAAGLFSRSGSTLESELRKVFSGEQLGFTNAQAHTRTRVPAHTYRCGLVVGVQPGRAGALLDGADGGTPQRFVWLPVLDADMPDERPAEPAPVVITQPRFAGDLTVPKVARDAIDAHQLAMHRGTVDPLDGHKLLVRLKVAAALMVLDGRDEKPAINDEDWNLAGVVMAVSDHTRAWVQHERTKAAQQNNRGRALATAERDEVISDRKLQRAKEAVLRWLARQASGETFGADLRRKLKADLRDNFSAAVSELADEGRIIVIETDKGSRYRLAAESTPCTESTPLYPQVNGGVPKVHGVPPVAATAADSPSSPRSDASAQSDSPTGEPTLTTAEEPMNQPRPKVCQRCNVELPLAAAGPFCDDCDGPPARPPAARKAPETTLRVVHNGTNDRGLPRAPSKRPDATRDVGT
;
A
#
# COMPACT_ATOMS: atom_id res chain seq x y z
N VAL A 1 -15.65 -13.08 -23.84
CA VAL A 1 -15.60 -14.52 -23.53
C VAL A 1 -16.88 -14.87 -22.82
N THR A 2 -17.63 -15.82 -23.35
CA THR A 2 -18.93 -16.24 -22.79
C THR A 2 -18.72 -17.31 -21.70
N GLY A 3 -19.71 -17.53 -20.83
CA GLY A 3 -19.60 -18.57 -19.79
C GLY A 3 -19.38 -19.99 -20.33
N ILE A 4 -19.81 -20.26 -21.57
CA ILE A 4 -19.62 -21.55 -22.25
C ILE A 4 -18.14 -21.78 -22.60
N GLU A 5 -17.45 -20.76 -23.11
CA GLU A 5 -16.02 -20.85 -23.44
C GLU A 5 -15.14 -21.08 -22.19
N PHE A 6 -15.59 -20.67 -21.00
CA PHE A 6 -14.87 -20.93 -19.75
C PHE A 6 -15.03 -22.36 -19.25
N GLU A 7 -16.23 -22.94 -19.35
CA GLU A 7 -16.44 -24.32 -18.95
C GLU A 7 -15.65 -25.28 -19.84
N GLU A 8 -15.65 -25.04 -21.15
CA GLU A 8 -14.82 -25.79 -22.11
C GLU A 8 -13.33 -25.67 -21.78
N PHE A 9 -12.84 -24.49 -21.41
CA PHE A 9 -11.44 -24.29 -21.01
C PHE A 9 -11.07 -25.13 -19.78
N TRP A 10 -11.88 -25.07 -18.72
CA TRP A 10 -11.55 -25.76 -17.46
C TRP A 10 -11.70 -27.28 -17.55
N THR A 11 -12.49 -27.78 -18.49
CA THR A 11 -12.68 -29.22 -18.72
C THR A 11 -11.80 -29.77 -19.84
N ALA A 12 -11.10 -28.91 -20.58
CA ALA A 12 -10.22 -29.33 -21.68
C ALA A 12 -9.16 -30.33 -21.24
N TRP A 13 -8.49 -30.07 -20.11
CA TRP A 13 -7.44 -30.95 -19.58
C TRP A 13 -7.68 -31.33 -18.10
N PRO A 14 -7.29 -32.55 -17.68
CA PRO A 14 -7.39 -32.96 -16.28
C PRO A 14 -6.71 -32.00 -15.29
N ILE A 15 -5.57 -31.43 -15.66
CA ILE A 15 -4.85 -30.48 -14.80
C ILE A 15 -5.61 -29.16 -14.62
N LEU A 16 -6.31 -28.68 -15.66
CA LEU A 16 -7.11 -27.46 -15.57
C LEU A 16 -8.32 -27.68 -14.66
N ALA A 17 -9.00 -28.82 -14.80
CA ALA A 17 -10.10 -29.22 -13.92
C ALA A 17 -9.62 -29.35 -12.46
N HIS A 18 -8.46 -29.96 -12.24
CA HIS A 18 -7.81 -30.07 -10.93
C HIS A 18 -7.53 -28.70 -10.30
N ILE A 19 -6.90 -27.78 -11.06
CA ILE A 19 -6.61 -26.42 -10.59
C ILE A 19 -7.89 -25.69 -10.20
N ARG A 20 -8.94 -25.78 -11.02
CA ARG A 20 -10.25 -25.18 -10.70
C ARG A 20 -10.83 -25.74 -9.42
N GLN A 21 -10.89 -27.06 -9.29
CA GLN A 21 -11.46 -27.71 -8.11
C GLN A 21 -10.67 -27.36 -6.85
N PHE A 22 -9.33 -27.39 -6.90
CA PHE A 22 -8.47 -27.02 -5.77
C PHE A 22 -8.61 -25.54 -5.39
N ALA A 23 -8.71 -24.65 -6.38
CA ALA A 23 -8.95 -23.23 -6.12
C ALA A 23 -10.29 -23.02 -5.41
N GLN A 24 -11.36 -23.62 -5.92
CA GLN A 24 -12.70 -23.50 -5.36
C GLN A 24 -12.82 -24.13 -3.97
N SER A 25 -12.16 -25.25 -3.70
CA SER A 25 -12.11 -25.85 -2.35
C SER A 25 -11.49 -24.89 -1.33
N ARG A 26 -10.51 -24.08 -1.77
CA ARG A 26 -9.86 -23.03 -0.96
C ARG A 26 -10.54 -21.64 -1.07
N ARG A 27 -11.72 -21.54 -1.70
CA ARG A 27 -12.44 -20.28 -1.96
C ARG A 27 -11.59 -19.24 -2.68
N ARG A 28 -10.69 -19.68 -3.56
CA ARG A 28 -9.82 -18.84 -4.39
C ARG A 28 -10.32 -18.86 -5.83
N CYS A 29 -10.12 -17.76 -6.55
CA CYS A 29 -10.46 -17.70 -7.96
C CYS A 29 -9.58 -18.67 -8.77
N PRO A 30 -10.16 -19.59 -9.57
CA PRO A 30 -9.43 -20.51 -10.44
C PRO A 30 -8.39 -19.83 -11.33
N TRP A 31 -8.72 -18.67 -11.91
CA TRP A 31 -7.81 -17.91 -12.77
C TRP A 31 -6.57 -17.42 -12.02
N ALA A 32 -6.72 -16.97 -10.77
CA ALA A 32 -5.58 -16.53 -9.97
C ALA A 32 -4.62 -17.69 -9.65
N VAL A 33 -5.17 -18.85 -9.27
CA VAL A 33 -4.39 -20.06 -8.98
C VAL A 33 -3.69 -20.55 -10.24
N LEU A 34 -4.39 -20.60 -11.39
CA LEU A 34 -3.79 -20.93 -12.68
C LEU A 34 -2.64 -19.97 -13.05
N GLY A 35 -2.82 -18.67 -12.85
CA GLY A 35 -1.79 -17.66 -13.09
C GLY A 35 -0.47 -17.97 -12.39
N VAL A 36 -0.54 -18.23 -11.08
CA VAL A 36 0.64 -18.58 -10.29
C VAL A 36 1.20 -19.94 -10.70
N SER A 37 0.34 -20.94 -10.95
CA SER A 37 0.74 -22.25 -11.45
C SER A 37 1.50 -22.16 -12.77
N MET A 38 1.10 -21.28 -13.69
CA MET A 38 1.82 -21.05 -14.95
C MET A 38 3.21 -20.44 -14.72
N VAL A 39 3.34 -19.48 -13.80
CA VAL A 39 4.65 -18.90 -13.45
C VAL A 39 5.58 -19.96 -12.86
N ARG A 40 5.06 -20.80 -11.96
CA ARG A 40 5.79 -21.93 -11.38
C ARG A 40 6.18 -22.97 -12.43
N ALA A 41 5.26 -23.32 -13.34
CA ALA A 41 5.52 -24.24 -14.45
C ALA A 41 6.59 -23.69 -15.42
N ALA A 42 6.57 -22.40 -15.73
CA ALA A 42 7.62 -21.76 -16.52
C ALA A 42 9.01 -21.89 -15.85
N GLY A 43 9.06 -21.93 -14.52
CA GLY A 43 10.27 -22.21 -13.74
C GLY A 43 10.86 -23.62 -13.95
N LEU A 44 10.07 -24.60 -14.39
CA LEU A 44 10.60 -25.90 -14.79
C LEU A 44 11.30 -25.87 -16.15
N ILE A 45 11.12 -24.83 -16.95
CA ILE A 45 11.72 -24.74 -18.28
C ILE A 45 13.16 -24.21 -18.14
N PRO A 46 14.20 -25.01 -18.50
CA PRO A 46 15.59 -24.59 -18.38
C PRO A 46 15.84 -23.24 -19.07
N PRO A 47 16.71 -22.37 -18.53
CA PRO A 47 16.97 -21.05 -19.12
C PRO A 47 17.40 -21.07 -20.59
N GLY A 48 18.16 -22.10 -20.98
CA GLY A 48 18.64 -22.28 -22.35
C GLY A 48 17.54 -22.62 -23.37
N THR A 49 16.36 -23.05 -22.91
CA THR A 49 15.17 -23.28 -23.74
C THR A 49 14.44 -21.95 -23.97
N ALA A 50 14.20 -21.61 -25.23
CA ALA A 50 13.57 -20.36 -25.64
C ALA A 50 12.56 -20.59 -26.76
N LEU A 51 11.86 -19.52 -27.12
CA LEU A 51 11.10 -19.45 -28.36
C LEU A 51 12.04 -19.08 -29.52
N PRO A 52 11.94 -19.76 -30.65
CA PRO A 52 12.70 -19.47 -31.87
C PRO A 52 12.37 -18.08 -32.45
N PRO A 53 13.29 -17.46 -33.21
CA PRO A 53 13.20 -16.08 -33.70
C PRO A 53 12.18 -15.92 -34.83
N HIS A 54 10.89 -15.93 -34.50
CA HIS A 54 9.80 -15.69 -35.44
C HIS A 54 9.49 -14.21 -35.65
N ALA A 55 9.84 -13.38 -34.66
CA ALA A 55 9.79 -11.92 -34.75
C ALA A 55 11.00 -11.35 -34.02
N GLY A 56 11.99 -10.88 -34.77
CA GLY A 56 13.26 -10.40 -34.21
C GLY A 56 14.17 -11.56 -33.75
N GLY A 57 14.57 -11.56 -32.48
CA GLY A 57 15.51 -12.53 -31.90
C GLY A 57 14.85 -13.71 -31.17
N ARG A 58 15.68 -14.59 -30.60
CA ARG A 58 15.22 -15.63 -29.65
C ARG A 58 14.55 -14.96 -28.45
N ALA A 59 13.45 -15.51 -27.95
CA ALA A 59 12.72 -14.94 -26.82
C ALA A 59 12.68 -15.91 -25.63
N SER A 60 13.04 -15.44 -24.43
CA SER A 60 12.93 -16.27 -23.23
C SER A 60 11.48 -16.60 -22.88
N LEU A 61 11.28 -17.62 -22.04
CA LEU A 61 9.98 -18.02 -21.50
C LEU A 61 9.73 -17.45 -20.09
N ASN A 62 10.32 -16.29 -19.79
CA ASN A 62 10.07 -15.56 -18.54
C ASN A 62 8.63 -15.05 -18.54
N LEU A 63 7.87 -15.30 -17.47
CA LEU A 63 6.43 -15.06 -17.41
C LEU A 63 6.06 -14.17 -16.23
N PHE A 64 5.31 -13.11 -16.50
CA PHE A 64 4.83 -12.16 -15.50
C PHE A 64 3.30 -12.22 -15.40
N VAL A 65 2.78 -12.30 -14.18
CA VAL A 65 1.36 -12.36 -13.88
C VAL A 65 0.97 -11.26 -12.90
N ALA A 66 -0.11 -10.55 -13.21
CA ALA A 66 -0.71 -9.53 -12.36
C ALA A 66 -2.04 -10.05 -11.79
N LEU A 67 -2.03 -10.44 -10.51
CA LEU A 67 -3.23 -10.88 -9.79
C LEU A 67 -4.02 -9.68 -9.32
N THR A 68 -5.20 -9.47 -9.90
CA THR A 68 -5.92 -8.20 -9.77
C THR A 68 -7.22 -8.34 -9.01
N GLY A 69 -7.39 -7.52 -7.97
CA GLY A 69 -8.66 -7.36 -7.25
C GLY A 69 -8.54 -6.42 -6.05
N PRO A 70 -9.64 -6.18 -5.32
CA PRO A 70 -9.62 -5.30 -4.16
C PRO A 70 -8.67 -5.80 -3.06
N SER A 71 -8.36 -4.93 -2.09
CA SER A 71 -7.59 -5.37 -0.92
C SER A 71 -8.34 -6.48 -0.19
N GLY A 72 -7.61 -7.44 0.38
CA GLY A 72 -8.20 -8.60 1.07
C GLY A 72 -8.84 -9.66 0.16
N ALA A 73 -8.89 -9.49 -1.16
CA ALA A 73 -9.51 -10.46 -2.09
C ALA A 73 -8.73 -11.78 -2.26
N GLY A 74 -7.62 -11.96 -1.55
CA GLY A 74 -6.86 -13.20 -1.51
C GLY A 74 -5.88 -13.42 -2.66
N LYS A 75 -5.11 -12.37 -3.00
CA LYS A 75 -3.95 -12.46 -3.90
C LYS A 75 -2.90 -13.45 -3.37
N GLY A 76 -2.35 -13.18 -2.18
CA GLY A 76 -1.34 -14.04 -1.56
C GLY A 76 -1.86 -15.44 -1.16
N THR A 77 -3.14 -15.58 -0.82
CA THR A 77 -3.73 -16.91 -0.55
C THR A 77 -3.97 -17.71 -1.82
N SER A 78 -4.11 -17.06 -2.99
CA SER A 78 -4.12 -17.76 -4.29
C SER A 78 -2.73 -18.26 -4.66
N GLU A 79 -1.67 -17.52 -4.32
CA GLU A 79 -0.28 -18.01 -4.45
C GLU A 79 -0.05 -19.24 -3.59
N ALA A 80 -0.49 -19.24 -2.33
CA ALA A 80 -0.43 -20.41 -1.46
C ALA A 80 -1.21 -21.61 -2.02
N ALA A 81 -2.44 -21.40 -2.48
CA ALA A 81 -3.23 -22.46 -3.09
C ALA A 81 -2.55 -23.05 -4.34
N ALA A 82 -1.86 -22.24 -5.15
CA ALA A 82 -1.13 -22.73 -6.32
C ALA A 82 0.13 -23.55 -5.95
N ARG A 83 0.78 -23.24 -4.81
CA ARG A 83 1.87 -24.07 -4.27
C ARG A 83 1.35 -25.41 -3.79
N ASP A 84 0.25 -25.41 -3.06
CA ASP A 84 -0.34 -26.61 -2.48
C ASP A 84 -1.00 -27.50 -3.54
N ALA A 85 -1.58 -26.91 -4.59
CA ALA A 85 -2.26 -27.67 -5.65
C ALA A 85 -1.31 -28.52 -6.50
N ILE A 86 -0.06 -28.06 -6.66
CA ILE A 86 0.91 -28.63 -7.61
C ILE A 86 2.30 -28.75 -6.98
N ALA A 87 2.76 -29.98 -6.82
CA ALA A 87 4.15 -30.28 -6.55
C ALA A 87 4.93 -30.36 -7.88
N LEU A 88 6.05 -29.64 -7.97
CA LEU A 88 6.92 -29.68 -9.15
C LEU A 88 8.05 -30.68 -8.92
N ARG A 89 8.50 -31.37 -9.96
CA ARG A 89 9.60 -32.34 -9.88
C ARG A 89 10.55 -32.20 -11.05
N TRP A 90 11.86 -32.23 -10.79
CA TRP A 90 12.86 -32.30 -11.85
C TRP A 90 12.80 -33.64 -12.57
N HIS A 91 13.11 -33.65 -13.87
CA HIS A 91 12.97 -34.87 -14.68
C HIS A 91 13.71 -36.06 -14.05
N HIS A 92 14.96 -35.85 -13.64
CA HIS A 92 15.81 -36.87 -13.02
C HIS A 92 16.07 -36.59 -11.53
N GLY A 93 15.12 -35.97 -10.83
CA GLY A 93 15.38 -35.46 -9.48
C GLY A 93 14.20 -35.48 -8.53
N ALA A 94 14.42 -34.85 -7.38
CA ALA A 94 13.43 -34.70 -6.33
C ALA A 94 12.33 -33.69 -6.70
N VAL A 95 11.31 -33.63 -5.85
CA VAL A 95 10.39 -32.50 -5.81
C VAL A 95 11.21 -31.22 -5.66
N VAL A 96 10.92 -30.22 -6.47
CA VAL A 96 11.61 -28.93 -6.47
C VAL A 96 10.76 -27.88 -5.76
N ASP A 97 11.41 -27.17 -4.86
CA ASP A 97 10.95 -25.88 -4.38
C ASP A 97 11.69 -24.79 -5.16
N LEU A 98 10.95 -24.00 -5.94
CA LEU A 98 11.56 -22.97 -6.79
C LEU A 98 11.91 -21.75 -5.92
N PRO A 99 13.12 -21.19 -6.02
CA PRO A 99 13.51 -20.03 -5.21
C PRO A 99 12.56 -18.84 -5.41
N GLU A 100 11.89 -18.43 -4.33
CA GLU A 100 11.01 -17.25 -4.28
C GLU A 100 11.70 -16.09 -3.54
N PHE A 101 11.69 -14.89 -4.12
CA PHE A 101 12.31 -13.70 -3.54
C PHE A 101 11.37 -12.47 -3.56
N PRO A 102 11.50 -11.55 -2.59
CA PRO A 102 10.87 -10.23 -2.72
C PRO A 102 11.53 -9.44 -3.86
N ILE A 103 10.77 -8.56 -4.50
CA ILE A 103 11.34 -7.65 -5.50
C ILE A 103 12.17 -6.54 -4.84
N GLY A 104 13.29 -6.19 -5.47
CA GLY A 104 14.18 -5.12 -5.04
C GLY A 104 14.41 -4.09 -6.14
N SER A 105 15.65 -3.62 -6.29
CA SER A 105 16.07 -2.76 -7.42
C SER A 105 16.35 -3.59 -8.68
N GLY A 106 16.49 -2.93 -9.84
CA GLY A 106 16.94 -3.58 -11.06
C GLY A 106 18.31 -4.26 -10.92
N GLU A 107 19.24 -3.64 -10.18
CA GLU A 107 20.52 -4.27 -9.86
C GLU A 107 20.35 -5.49 -8.94
N GLY A 108 19.41 -5.45 -8.00
CA GLY A 108 19.06 -6.59 -7.15
C GLY A 108 18.63 -7.81 -7.96
N ILE A 109 17.81 -7.60 -9.01
CA ILE A 109 17.41 -8.68 -9.92
C ILE A 109 18.63 -9.29 -10.62
N ALA A 110 19.53 -8.46 -11.14
CA ALA A 110 20.76 -8.94 -11.79
C ALA A 110 21.66 -9.71 -10.81
N ARG A 111 21.79 -9.25 -9.56
CA ARG A 111 22.58 -9.92 -8.52
C ARG A 111 22.03 -11.31 -8.14
N THR A 112 20.71 -11.51 -8.22
CA THR A 112 20.10 -12.82 -7.96
C THR A 112 20.63 -13.90 -8.93
N PHE A 113 20.75 -13.57 -10.22
CA PHE A 113 21.16 -14.52 -11.26
C PHE A 113 22.67 -14.53 -11.57
N MET A 114 23.42 -13.66 -10.91
CA MET A 114 24.85 -13.54 -11.13
C MET A 114 25.58 -14.82 -10.70
N PRO A 115 26.52 -15.34 -11.52
CA PRO A 115 27.40 -16.42 -11.07
C PRO A 115 28.09 -16.01 -9.77
N PRO A 116 28.06 -16.86 -8.73
CA PRO A 116 28.71 -16.54 -7.48
C PRO A 116 30.24 -16.48 -7.67
N PRO A 117 30.94 -15.70 -6.83
CA PRO A 117 32.40 -15.72 -6.81
C PRO A 117 32.91 -17.14 -6.53
N MET A 118 34.12 -17.41 -7.02
CA MET A 118 34.83 -18.65 -6.72
C MET A 118 35.58 -18.48 -5.40
N ASP A 119 35.57 -19.52 -4.57
CA ASP A 119 36.35 -19.62 -3.36
C ASP A 119 37.85 -19.85 -3.67
N LYS A 120 38.64 -20.07 -2.61
CA LYS A 120 40.10 -20.28 -2.72
C LYS A 120 40.46 -21.57 -3.47
N ASP A 121 39.54 -22.53 -3.53
CA ASP A 121 39.72 -23.84 -4.17
C ASP A 121 39.15 -23.85 -5.60
N GLY A 122 38.62 -22.71 -6.07
CA GLY A 122 38.05 -22.55 -7.41
C GLY A 122 36.62 -23.08 -7.53
N LEU A 123 35.96 -23.38 -6.42
CA LEU A 123 34.56 -23.80 -6.37
C LEU A 123 33.66 -22.58 -6.15
N PRO A 124 32.42 -22.57 -6.68
CA PRO A 124 31.51 -21.45 -6.43
C PRO A 124 31.13 -21.37 -4.94
N GLU A 125 31.25 -20.19 -4.31
CA GLU A 125 30.96 -19.98 -2.88
C GLU A 125 29.51 -20.37 -2.48
N ARG A 126 28.60 -20.42 -3.46
CA ARG A 126 27.22 -20.85 -3.30
C ARG A 126 26.71 -21.43 -4.62
N GLU A 127 25.58 -22.14 -4.57
CA GLU A 127 24.92 -22.58 -5.80
C GLU A 127 24.43 -21.39 -6.63
N GLN A 128 24.61 -21.45 -7.94
CA GLN A 128 24.12 -20.41 -8.84
C GLN A 128 22.61 -20.53 -9.01
N ILE A 129 21.91 -19.45 -8.69
CA ILE A 129 20.47 -19.33 -8.98
C ILE A 129 20.32 -19.02 -10.47
N THR A 130 19.77 -19.97 -11.22
CA THR A 130 19.45 -19.79 -12.65
C THR A 130 17.95 -19.64 -12.90
N THR A 131 17.12 -20.02 -11.92
CA THR A 131 15.66 -19.88 -11.94
C THR A 131 15.20 -19.24 -10.65
N ALA A 132 14.38 -18.19 -10.75
CA ALA A 132 13.80 -17.53 -9.59
C ALA A 132 12.41 -16.98 -9.90
N ILE A 133 11.55 -16.93 -8.87
CA ILE A 133 10.25 -16.27 -8.92
C ILE A 133 10.31 -15.06 -7.97
N PHE A 134 9.99 -13.89 -8.49
CA PHE A 134 9.79 -12.71 -7.66
C PHE A 134 8.30 -12.57 -7.33
N SER A 135 7.97 -12.42 -6.06
CA SER A 135 6.59 -12.13 -5.63
C SER A 135 6.50 -10.74 -5.03
N VAL A 136 5.47 -10.02 -5.45
CA VAL A 136 5.11 -8.69 -4.96
C VAL A 136 3.66 -8.75 -4.48
N PRO A 137 3.43 -9.01 -3.18
CA PRO A 137 2.07 -9.23 -2.66
C PRO A 137 1.13 -8.03 -2.88
N GLU A 138 1.67 -6.82 -2.84
CA GLU A 138 0.93 -5.58 -3.09
C GLU A 138 1.69 -4.61 -3.99
N ILE A 139 0.95 -4.02 -4.93
CA ILE A 139 1.52 -3.15 -5.94
C ILE A 139 2.18 -1.90 -5.36
N ASP A 140 1.81 -1.44 -4.16
CA ASP A 140 2.45 -0.26 -3.54
C ASP A 140 3.92 -0.46 -3.25
N THR A 141 4.36 -1.69 -2.95
CA THR A 141 5.78 -1.99 -2.78
C THR A 141 6.53 -1.77 -4.09
N ALA A 142 5.98 -2.25 -5.20
CA ALA A 142 6.56 -1.99 -6.52
C ALA A 142 6.45 -0.50 -6.92
N ALA A 143 5.32 0.15 -6.63
CA ALA A 143 5.11 1.57 -6.89
C ALA A 143 6.16 2.44 -6.18
N GLY A 144 6.41 2.17 -4.90
CA GLY A 144 7.44 2.85 -4.12
C GLY A 144 8.87 2.55 -4.59
N LEU A 145 9.10 1.43 -5.28
CA LEU A 145 10.38 1.14 -5.93
C LEU A 145 10.52 1.83 -7.29
N PHE A 146 9.43 1.95 -8.05
CA PHE A 146 9.40 2.68 -9.33
C PHE A 146 9.53 4.20 -9.13
N SER A 147 8.91 4.75 -8.09
CA SER A 147 8.92 6.20 -7.84
C SER A 147 10.24 6.75 -7.29
N ARG A 148 11.24 5.89 -7.01
CA ARG A 148 12.56 6.35 -6.56
C ARG A 148 13.29 7.04 -7.70
N SER A 149 13.82 8.23 -7.43
CA SER A 149 14.69 8.92 -8.38
C SER A 149 15.87 8.03 -8.77
N GLY A 150 16.09 7.83 -10.07
CA GLY A 150 17.12 6.91 -10.59
C GLY A 150 16.77 5.42 -10.54
N SER A 151 15.51 5.05 -10.30
CA SER A 151 15.11 3.64 -10.32
C SER A 151 15.31 3.01 -11.70
N THR A 152 16.04 1.88 -11.73
CA THR A 152 16.29 1.09 -12.94
C THR A 152 15.38 -0.13 -13.03
N LEU A 153 14.41 -0.27 -12.12
CA LEU A 153 13.62 -1.49 -11.99
C LEU A 153 12.75 -1.74 -13.23
N GLU A 154 12.06 -0.74 -13.75
CA GLU A 154 11.16 -0.92 -14.90
C GLU A 154 11.92 -1.27 -16.18
N SER A 155 13.08 -0.63 -16.42
CA SER A 155 13.92 -0.96 -17.57
C SER A 155 14.52 -2.37 -17.46
N GLU A 156 15.01 -2.77 -16.29
CA GLU A 156 15.52 -4.13 -16.08
C GLU A 156 14.40 -5.18 -16.17
N LEU A 157 13.19 -4.93 -15.66
CA LEU A 157 12.06 -5.86 -15.81
C LEU A 157 11.68 -6.10 -17.28
N ARG A 158 11.79 -5.09 -18.14
CA ARG A 158 11.58 -5.25 -19.59
C ARG A 158 12.65 -6.14 -20.22
N LYS A 159 13.92 -5.97 -19.84
CA LYS A 159 15.02 -6.85 -20.26
C LYS A 159 14.81 -8.28 -19.77
N VAL A 160 14.41 -8.45 -18.51
CA VAL A 160 14.07 -9.74 -17.90
C VAL A 160 12.98 -10.41 -18.70
N PHE A 161 11.90 -9.71 -19.05
CA PHE A 161 10.83 -10.30 -19.84
C PHE A 161 11.34 -10.82 -21.19
N SER A 162 12.16 -10.06 -21.90
CA SER A 162 12.75 -10.49 -23.18
C SER A 162 13.81 -11.59 -23.03
N GLY A 163 14.46 -11.67 -21.86
CA GLY A 163 15.63 -12.53 -21.63
C GLY A 163 16.94 -11.89 -22.07
N GLU A 164 17.00 -10.56 -22.14
CA GLU A 164 18.19 -9.81 -22.52
C GLU A 164 19.29 -9.88 -21.44
N GLN A 165 20.50 -9.40 -21.78
CA GLN A 165 21.59 -9.30 -20.81
C GLN A 165 21.19 -8.38 -19.66
N LEU A 166 21.35 -8.83 -18.42
CA LEU A 166 21.12 -8.02 -17.22
C LEU A 166 22.41 -7.45 -16.66
N GLY A 167 22.24 -6.39 -15.88
CA GLY A 167 23.28 -5.81 -15.07
C GLY A 167 23.89 -4.53 -15.64
N PHE A 168 24.79 -3.95 -14.84
CA PHE A 168 25.34 -2.62 -15.03
C PHE A 168 26.86 -2.66 -15.09
N THR A 169 27.42 -1.92 -16.04
CA THR A 169 28.87 -1.71 -16.14
C THR A 169 29.29 -0.62 -15.16
N ASN A 170 29.37 -0.97 -13.88
CA ASN A 170 29.91 -0.09 -12.84
C ASN A 170 31.44 -0.08 -12.88
N ALA A 171 32.05 1.04 -12.46
CA ALA A 171 33.50 1.22 -12.47
C ALA A 171 34.26 0.27 -11.53
N GLN A 172 33.61 -0.20 -10.46
CA GLN A 172 34.23 -1.08 -9.46
C GLN A 172 33.85 -2.55 -9.73
N ALA A 173 34.85 -3.44 -9.68
CA ALA A 173 34.66 -4.85 -10.04
C ALA A 173 33.62 -5.59 -9.18
N HIS A 174 33.49 -5.23 -7.89
CA HIS A 174 32.57 -5.87 -6.94
C HIS A 174 31.11 -5.39 -7.07
N THR A 175 30.85 -4.28 -7.78
CA THR A 175 29.49 -3.78 -8.07
C THR A 175 29.07 -4.01 -9.51
N ARG A 176 29.97 -4.54 -10.35
CA ARG A 176 29.69 -4.82 -11.75
C ARG A 176 28.88 -6.09 -11.87
N THR A 177 27.63 -5.97 -12.31
CA THR A 177 26.75 -7.11 -12.57
C THR A 177 26.71 -7.40 -14.06
N ARG A 178 26.89 -8.67 -14.45
CA ARG A 178 26.71 -9.10 -15.83
C ARG A 178 26.12 -10.51 -15.86
N VAL A 179 24.85 -10.59 -16.24
CA VAL A 179 24.16 -11.86 -16.47
C VAL A 179 23.90 -11.97 -17.97
N PRO A 180 24.46 -12.97 -18.67
CA PRO A 180 24.25 -13.13 -20.11
C PRO A 180 22.78 -13.32 -20.49
N ALA A 181 22.43 -12.97 -21.73
CA ALA A 181 21.10 -13.19 -22.25
C ALA A 181 20.75 -14.69 -22.26
N HIS A 182 19.49 -15.02 -21.95
CA HIS A 182 18.95 -16.39 -21.94
C HIS A 182 19.67 -17.38 -20.99
N THR A 183 20.42 -16.90 -19.99
CA THR A 183 21.02 -17.78 -18.95
C THR A 183 20.25 -17.79 -17.64
N TYR A 184 19.08 -17.15 -17.61
CA TYR A 184 18.18 -17.12 -16.45
C TYR A 184 16.72 -17.34 -16.84
N ARG A 185 15.96 -17.93 -15.91
CA ARG A 185 14.50 -18.07 -15.94
C ARG A 185 13.91 -17.25 -14.79
N CYS A 186 13.04 -16.31 -15.13
CA CYS A 186 12.44 -15.40 -14.16
C CYS A 186 10.92 -15.44 -14.26
N GLY A 187 10.28 -15.74 -13.13
CA GLY A 187 8.86 -15.55 -12.90
C GLY A 187 8.61 -14.27 -12.11
N LEU A 188 7.50 -13.58 -12.37
CA LEU A 188 7.07 -12.44 -11.56
C LEU A 188 5.57 -12.55 -11.28
N VAL A 189 5.18 -12.51 -10.02
CA VAL A 189 3.79 -12.40 -9.59
C VAL A 189 3.60 -11.07 -8.87
N VAL A 190 2.63 -10.27 -9.31
CA VAL A 190 2.32 -8.97 -8.71
C VAL A 190 0.86 -8.91 -8.31
N GLY A 191 0.60 -8.60 -7.06
CA GLY A 191 -0.73 -8.31 -6.55
C GLY A 191 -1.16 -6.88 -6.84
N VAL A 192 -2.13 -6.70 -7.72
CA VAL A 192 -2.60 -5.38 -8.16
C VAL A 192 -3.95 -5.04 -7.53
N GLN A 193 -4.05 -3.84 -6.93
CA GLN A 193 -5.34 -3.23 -6.62
C GLN A 193 -5.74 -2.28 -7.75
N PRO A 194 -6.98 -2.32 -8.29
CA PRO A 194 -7.35 -1.54 -9.46
C PRO A 194 -7.07 -0.03 -9.33
N GLY A 195 -7.42 0.58 -8.20
CA GLY A 195 -7.17 2.00 -7.93
C GLY A 195 -5.69 2.40 -7.84
N ARG A 196 -4.78 1.43 -7.65
CA ARG A 196 -3.31 1.63 -7.52
C ARG A 196 -2.54 1.08 -8.72
N ALA A 197 -3.24 0.57 -9.74
CA ALA A 197 -2.65 -0.04 -10.91
C ALA A 197 -1.83 0.93 -11.78
N GLY A 198 -1.90 2.24 -11.53
CA GLY A 198 -1.06 3.26 -12.20
C GLY A 198 0.43 2.92 -12.17
N ALA A 199 0.92 2.33 -11.07
CA ALA A 199 2.32 1.92 -10.95
C ALA A 199 2.80 0.94 -12.04
N LEU A 200 1.92 0.13 -12.63
CA LEU A 200 2.23 -0.70 -13.80
C LEU A 200 1.70 -0.08 -15.09
N LEU A 201 0.47 0.45 -15.06
CA LEU A 201 -0.24 0.96 -16.23
C LEU A 201 0.35 2.24 -16.81
N ASP A 202 0.95 3.10 -15.98
CA ASP A 202 1.52 4.36 -16.44
C ASP A 202 2.86 4.16 -17.17
N GLY A 203 3.45 2.96 -17.09
CA GLY A 203 4.55 2.48 -17.95
C GLY A 203 4.09 2.02 -19.35
N ALA A 204 2.88 2.41 -19.79
CA ALA A 204 2.32 2.04 -21.09
C ALA A 204 3.21 2.48 -22.27
N ASP A 205 3.81 3.67 -22.19
CA ASP A 205 4.75 4.18 -23.19
C ASP A 205 6.01 3.31 -23.31
N GLY A 206 6.38 2.62 -22.23
CA GLY A 206 7.47 1.64 -22.19
C GLY A 206 7.05 0.19 -22.56
N GLY A 207 5.75 -0.05 -22.74
CA GLY A 207 5.14 -1.35 -23.02
C GLY A 207 5.06 -2.29 -21.81
N THR A 208 5.28 -1.80 -20.58
CA THR A 208 5.31 -2.63 -19.37
C THR A 208 4.00 -3.39 -19.13
N PRO A 209 2.80 -2.76 -19.24
CA PRO A 209 1.51 -3.45 -19.06
C PRO A 209 1.27 -4.62 -20.02
N GLN A 210 1.81 -4.52 -21.24
CA GLN A 210 1.62 -5.50 -22.31
C GLN A 210 2.37 -6.80 -22.03
N ARG A 211 3.32 -6.80 -21.08
CA ARG A 211 4.18 -7.93 -20.73
C ARG A 211 3.63 -8.75 -19.56
N PHE A 212 2.50 -8.35 -18.97
CA PHE A 212 1.83 -9.06 -17.89
C PHE A 212 0.58 -9.77 -18.40
N VAL A 213 0.34 -10.97 -17.88
CA VAL A 213 -0.96 -11.64 -17.94
C VAL A 213 -1.77 -11.17 -16.74
N TRP A 214 -2.87 -10.46 -16.98
CA TRP A 214 -3.73 -9.89 -15.93
C TRP A 214 -4.80 -10.90 -15.57
N LEU A 215 -4.89 -11.35 -14.31
CA LEU A 215 -5.87 -12.37 -13.93
C LEU A 215 -6.68 -11.89 -12.73
N PRO A 216 -8.01 -12.11 -12.73
CA PRO A 216 -8.86 -11.68 -11.63
C PRO A 216 -8.61 -12.58 -10.41
N VAL A 217 -8.76 -12.01 -9.22
CA VAL A 217 -8.85 -12.80 -7.98
C VAL A 217 -10.28 -12.93 -7.46
N LEU A 218 -11.22 -12.28 -8.12
CA LEU A 218 -12.65 -12.42 -7.87
C LEU A 218 -13.22 -13.50 -8.80
N ASP A 219 -14.18 -14.26 -8.30
CA ASP A 219 -14.86 -15.32 -9.03
C ASP A 219 -16.36 -15.21 -8.76
N ALA A 220 -17.11 -14.79 -9.78
CA ALA A 220 -18.56 -14.67 -9.71
C ALA A 220 -19.25 -16.04 -9.78
N ASP A 221 -18.56 -17.05 -10.32
CA ASP A 221 -19.06 -18.40 -10.52
C ASP A 221 -18.59 -19.35 -9.40
N MET A 222 -18.14 -18.79 -8.27
CA MET A 222 -17.74 -19.54 -7.08
C MET A 222 -18.94 -20.36 -6.57
N PRO A 223 -18.83 -21.71 -6.47
CA PRO A 223 -19.96 -22.54 -6.07
C PRO A 223 -20.35 -22.29 -4.61
N ASP A 224 -21.64 -22.33 -4.27
CA ASP A 224 -22.10 -22.16 -2.88
C ASP A 224 -21.56 -23.28 -1.98
N GLU A 225 -21.69 -24.53 -2.44
CA GLU A 225 -21.10 -25.69 -1.77
C GLU A 225 -19.60 -25.77 -2.09
N ARG A 226 -18.79 -25.89 -1.05
CA ARG A 226 -17.33 -26.02 -1.22
C ARG A 226 -17.03 -27.42 -1.77
N PRO A 227 -16.37 -27.55 -2.95
CA PRO A 227 -16.00 -28.85 -3.45
C PRO A 227 -14.93 -29.50 -2.55
N ALA A 228 -14.87 -30.82 -2.57
CA ALA A 228 -13.81 -31.56 -1.88
C ALA A 228 -12.44 -31.13 -2.40
N GLU A 229 -11.51 -30.92 -1.47
CA GLU A 229 -10.14 -30.58 -1.82
C GLU A 229 -9.43 -31.80 -2.44
N PRO A 230 -9.00 -31.73 -3.71
CA PRO A 230 -8.30 -32.84 -4.33
C PRO A 230 -6.85 -32.90 -3.82
N ALA A 231 -6.26 -34.10 -3.86
CA ALA A 231 -4.86 -34.28 -3.50
C ALA A 231 -3.93 -33.55 -4.47
N PRO A 232 -2.79 -32.99 -4.03
CA PRO A 232 -1.85 -32.31 -4.90
C PRO A 232 -1.39 -33.19 -6.08
N VAL A 233 -1.30 -32.61 -7.27
CA VAL A 233 -0.77 -33.30 -8.46
C VAL A 233 0.73 -33.04 -8.59
N VAL A 234 1.48 -34.06 -8.99
CA VAL A 234 2.91 -33.93 -9.28
C VAL A 234 3.14 -33.69 -10.76
N ILE A 235 3.70 -32.54 -11.11
CA ILE A 235 4.12 -32.20 -12.47
C ILE A 235 5.63 -32.40 -12.61
N THR A 236 6.02 -33.24 -13.56
CA THR A 236 7.44 -33.51 -13.84
C THR A 236 7.93 -32.63 -14.97
N GLN A 237 9.13 -32.09 -14.83
CA GLN A 237 9.80 -31.32 -15.86
C GLN A 237 9.90 -32.12 -17.17
N PRO A 238 9.37 -31.59 -18.28
CA PRO A 238 9.56 -32.18 -19.60
C PRO A 238 11.03 -32.27 -20.03
N ARG A 239 11.36 -33.20 -20.94
CA ARG A 239 12.70 -33.27 -21.54
C ARG A 239 12.90 -32.21 -22.62
N PHE A 240 13.44 -31.05 -22.24
CA PHE A 240 13.75 -29.99 -23.21
C PHE A 240 15.04 -30.28 -24.00
N ALA A 241 14.99 -30.04 -25.31
CA ALA A 241 16.13 -30.17 -26.22
C ALA A 241 16.18 -28.96 -27.17
N GLY A 242 16.86 -27.89 -26.75
CA GLY A 242 16.97 -26.66 -27.53
C GLY A 242 15.73 -25.77 -27.43
N ASP A 243 15.39 -25.10 -28.53
CA ASP A 243 14.24 -24.19 -28.60
C ASP A 243 12.92 -24.94 -28.80
N LEU A 244 11.82 -24.38 -28.25
CA LEU A 244 10.49 -24.95 -28.42
C LEU A 244 10.02 -24.80 -29.86
N THR A 245 9.33 -25.83 -30.36
CA THR A 245 8.60 -25.71 -31.62
C THR A 245 7.31 -24.92 -31.40
N VAL A 246 7.02 -24.01 -32.33
CA VAL A 246 5.82 -23.16 -32.36
C VAL A 246 4.88 -23.67 -33.46
N PRO A 247 3.56 -23.79 -33.24
CA PRO A 247 2.66 -24.36 -34.24
C PRO A 247 2.46 -23.42 -35.43
N LYS A 248 2.10 -23.96 -36.60
CA LYS A 248 1.96 -23.16 -37.84
C LYS A 248 0.94 -22.03 -37.68
N VAL A 249 -0.20 -22.30 -37.03
CA VAL A 249 -1.23 -21.29 -36.77
C VAL A 249 -0.70 -20.08 -35.98
N ALA A 250 0.19 -20.31 -35.01
CA ALA A 250 0.81 -19.23 -34.25
C ALA A 250 1.85 -18.48 -35.07
N ARG A 251 2.66 -19.19 -35.87
CA ARG A 251 3.64 -18.56 -36.78
C ARG A 251 2.97 -17.64 -37.80
N ASP A 252 1.91 -18.12 -38.44
CA ASP A 252 1.15 -17.35 -39.42
C ASP A 252 0.51 -16.11 -38.77
N ALA A 253 -0.03 -16.24 -37.55
CA ALA A 253 -0.57 -15.11 -36.79
C ALA A 253 0.50 -14.07 -36.43
N ILE A 254 1.71 -14.52 -36.06
CA ILE A 254 2.85 -13.64 -35.75
C ILE A 254 3.28 -12.90 -37.01
N ASP A 255 3.45 -13.58 -38.14
CA ASP A 255 3.85 -12.96 -39.40
C ASP A 255 2.83 -11.90 -39.86
N ALA A 256 1.54 -12.25 -39.85
CA ALA A 256 0.46 -11.33 -40.17
C ALA A 256 0.45 -10.10 -39.25
N HIS A 257 0.70 -10.28 -37.95
CA HIS A 257 0.79 -9.19 -36.98
C HIS A 257 2.02 -8.30 -37.22
N GLN A 258 3.20 -8.88 -37.52
CA GLN A 258 4.40 -8.10 -37.85
C GLN A 258 4.19 -7.26 -39.12
N LEU A 259 3.57 -7.83 -40.15
CA LEU A 259 3.20 -7.09 -41.37
C LEU A 259 2.27 -5.91 -41.06
N ALA A 260 1.27 -6.13 -40.20
CA ALA A 260 0.33 -5.09 -39.80
C ALA A 260 1.01 -3.99 -38.93
N MET A 261 1.92 -4.37 -38.03
CA MET A 261 2.74 -3.43 -37.25
C MET A 261 3.61 -2.56 -38.16
N HIS A 262 4.30 -3.15 -39.14
CA HIS A 262 5.12 -2.42 -40.10
C HIS A 262 4.30 -1.45 -40.99
N ARG A 263 3.01 -1.74 -41.17
CA ARG A 263 2.08 -0.88 -41.91
C ARG A 263 1.39 0.17 -41.02
N GLY A 264 1.63 0.15 -39.71
CA GLY A 264 1.02 1.08 -38.75
C GLY A 264 -0.47 0.84 -38.54
N THR A 265 -0.98 -0.37 -38.79
CA THR A 265 -2.42 -0.70 -38.69
C THR A 265 -2.80 -1.45 -37.41
N VAL A 266 -1.89 -1.50 -36.43
CA VAL A 266 -2.07 -2.23 -35.17
C VAL A 266 -1.99 -1.26 -34.02
N ASP A 267 -2.82 -1.48 -33.00
CA ASP A 267 -2.73 -0.75 -31.74
C ASP A 267 -1.34 -1.00 -31.10
N PRO A 268 -0.56 0.06 -30.80
CA PRO A 268 0.70 -0.07 -30.08
C PRO A 268 0.62 -0.89 -28.77
N LEU A 269 -0.56 -0.99 -28.15
CA LEU A 269 -0.82 -1.79 -26.95
C LEU A 269 -0.82 -3.31 -27.18
N ASP A 270 -0.86 -3.77 -28.42
CA ASP A 270 -0.92 -5.19 -28.78
C ASP A 270 0.42 -5.78 -29.24
N GLY A 271 1.50 -4.98 -29.30
CA GLY A 271 2.78 -5.40 -29.90
C GLY A 271 3.44 -6.63 -29.26
N HIS A 272 3.19 -6.90 -27.97
CA HIS A 272 3.71 -8.09 -27.27
C HIS A 272 2.67 -9.20 -27.07
N LYS A 273 1.42 -9.00 -27.51
CA LYS A 273 0.30 -9.89 -27.18
C LYS A 273 0.53 -11.34 -27.62
N LEU A 274 1.00 -11.54 -28.86
CA LEU A 274 1.26 -12.88 -29.38
C LEU A 274 2.47 -13.54 -28.72
N LEU A 275 3.49 -12.77 -28.33
CA LEU A 275 4.62 -13.28 -27.57
C LEU A 275 4.20 -13.74 -26.17
N VAL A 276 3.38 -12.95 -25.47
CA VAL A 276 2.81 -13.35 -24.16
C VAL A 276 1.97 -14.61 -24.33
N ARG A 277 1.13 -14.69 -25.38
CA ARG A 277 0.33 -15.89 -25.67
C ARG A 277 1.20 -17.14 -25.86
N LEU A 278 2.33 -17.05 -26.57
CA LEU A 278 3.28 -18.17 -26.70
C LEU A 278 3.90 -18.58 -25.35
N LYS A 279 4.24 -17.62 -24.49
CA LYS A 279 4.76 -17.91 -23.15
C LYS A 279 3.72 -18.60 -22.27
N VAL A 280 2.47 -18.16 -22.34
CA VAL A 280 1.33 -18.82 -21.68
C VAL A 280 1.14 -20.24 -22.22
N ALA A 281 1.16 -20.43 -23.55
CA ALA A 281 1.04 -21.75 -24.16
C ALA A 281 2.16 -22.71 -23.70
N ALA A 282 3.41 -22.22 -23.60
CA ALA A 282 4.52 -23.00 -23.08
C ALA A 282 4.32 -23.39 -21.60
N ALA A 283 3.81 -22.48 -20.76
CA ALA A 283 3.52 -22.78 -19.36
C ALA A 283 2.37 -23.80 -19.21
N LEU A 284 1.32 -23.67 -20.03
CA LEU A 284 0.20 -24.62 -20.09
C LEU A 284 0.68 -26.01 -20.54
N MET A 285 1.51 -26.09 -21.58
CA MET A 285 2.14 -27.34 -22.05
C MET A 285 2.93 -28.04 -20.94
N VAL A 286 3.64 -27.29 -20.09
CA VAL A 286 4.36 -27.86 -18.93
C VAL A 286 3.38 -28.35 -17.86
N LEU A 287 2.31 -27.61 -17.57
CA LEU A 287 1.27 -28.03 -16.62
C LEU A 287 0.56 -29.31 -17.07
N ASP A 288 0.37 -29.51 -18.37
CA ASP A 288 -0.19 -30.74 -18.94
C ASP A 288 0.74 -31.96 -18.73
N GLY A 289 2.00 -31.75 -18.34
CA GLY A 289 2.91 -32.83 -17.94
C GLY A 289 3.45 -33.66 -19.11
N ARG A 290 3.53 -33.10 -20.31
CA ARG A 290 4.03 -33.79 -21.52
C ARG A 290 5.52 -34.10 -21.39
N ASP A 291 5.86 -35.39 -21.29
CA ASP A 291 7.22 -35.84 -20.93
C ASP A 291 8.18 -35.96 -22.15
N GLU A 292 7.67 -36.30 -23.33
CA GLU A 292 8.48 -36.54 -24.54
C GLU A 292 8.38 -35.40 -25.57
N LYS A 293 9.54 -34.82 -25.92
CA LYS A 293 9.71 -33.80 -26.98
C LYS A 293 8.69 -32.65 -26.88
N PRO A 294 8.76 -31.84 -25.81
CA PRO A 294 7.82 -30.76 -25.58
C PRO A 294 7.80 -29.78 -26.76
N ALA A 295 6.63 -29.64 -27.37
CA ALA A 295 6.34 -28.74 -28.46
C ALA A 295 5.01 -28.05 -28.19
N ILE A 296 4.94 -26.75 -28.50
CA ILE A 296 3.68 -26.02 -28.45
C ILE A 296 2.85 -26.48 -29.66
N ASN A 297 1.65 -26.99 -29.40
CA ASN A 297 0.71 -27.41 -30.43
C ASN A 297 -0.44 -26.40 -30.59
N ASP A 298 -1.35 -26.69 -31.52
CA ASP A 298 -2.49 -25.82 -31.83
C ASP A 298 -3.45 -25.67 -30.62
N GLU A 299 -3.60 -26.72 -29.82
CA GLU A 299 -4.47 -26.71 -28.63
C GLU A 299 -3.91 -25.83 -27.51
N ASP A 300 -2.61 -25.91 -27.22
CA ASP A 300 -1.91 -25.04 -26.27
C ASP A 300 -2.09 -23.56 -26.66
N TRP A 301 -1.93 -23.29 -27.95
CA TRP A 301 -2.12 -21.96 -28.51
C TRP A 301 -3.56 -21.48 -28.33
N ASN A 302 -4.56 -22.34 -28.58
CA ASN A 302 -5.97 -22.01 -28.43
C ASN A 302 -6.36 -21.74 -26.97
N LEU A 303 -5.96 -22.62 -26.04
CA LEU A 303 -6.19 -22.45 -24.60
C LEU A 303 -5.49 -21.21 -24.06
N ALA A 304 -4.25 -20.94 -24.48
CA ALA A 304 -3.57 -19.70 -24.17
C ALA A 304 -4.33 -18.47 -24.70
N GLY A 305 -5.05 -18.60 -25.82
CA GLY A 305 -5.94 -17.56 -26.33
C GLY A 305 -7.07 -17.22 -25.36
N VAL A 306 -7.66 -18.21 -24.70
CA VAL A 306 -8.70 -18.00 -23.67
C VAL A 306 -8.12 -17.26 -22.47
N VAL A 307 -6.94 -17.67 -21.99
CA VAL A 307 -6.22 -16.98 -20.89
C VAL A 307 -5.94 -15.52 -21.27
N MET A 308 -5.48 -15.26 -22.50
CA MET A 308 -5.23 -13.90 -22.98
C MET A 308 -6.51 -13.07 -23.07
N ALA A 309 -7.65 -13.67 -23.42
CA ALA A 309 -8.93 -12.97 -23.45
C ALA A 309 -9.43 -12.59 -22.03
N VAL A 310 -9.20 -13.46 -21.03
CA VAL A 310 -9.42 -13.12 -19.60
C VAL A 310 -8.48 -11.99 -19.18
N SER A 311 -7.24 -12.00 -19.66
CA SER A 311 -6.27 -10.93 -19.41
C SER A 311 -6.68 -9.58 -19.98
N ASP A 312 -7.13 -9.55 -21.23
CA ASP A 312 -7.64 -8.32 -21.84
C ASP A 312 -8.87 -7.79 -21.09
N HIS A 313 -9.81 -8.67 -20.73
CA HIS A 313 -10.99 -8.29 -19.96
C HIS A 313 -10.63 -7.73 -18.57
N THR A 314 -9.73 -8.39 -17.86
CA THR A 314 -9.26 -7.96 -16.54
C THR A 314 -8.53 -6.62 -16.62
N ARG A 315 -7.66 -6.43 -17.61
CA ARG A 315 -6.95 -5.17 -17.84
C ARG A 315 -7.91 -4.02 -18.15
N ALA A 316 -8.93 -4.26 -19.00
CA ALA A 316 -9.96 -3.27 -19.30
C ALA A 316 -10.78 -2.88 -18.06
N TRP A 317 -11.16 -3.88 -17.24
CA TRP A 317 -11.83 -3.63 -15.96
C TRP A 317 -10.99 -2.77 -15.01
N VAL A 318 -9.69 -3.06 -14.90
CA VAL A 318 -8.76 -2.27 -14.08
C VAL A 318 -8.68 -0.82 -14.54
N GLN A 319 -8.55 -0.60 -15.85
CA GLN A 319 -8.52 0.76 -16.43
C GLN A 319 -9.82 1.52 -16.15
N HIS A 320 -10.96 0.83 -16.21
CA HIS A 320 -12.26 1.40 -15.87
C HIS A 320 -12.35 1.80 -14.39
N GLU A 321 -12.02 0.88 -13.47
CA GLU A 321 -12.03 1.14 -12.02
C GLU A 321 -11.06 2.26 -11.64
N ARG A 322 -9.90 2.37 -12.33
CA ARG A 322 -8.96 3.47 -12.11
C ARG A 322 -9.54 4.81 -12.51
N THR A 323 -10.21 4.88 -13.67
CA THR A 323 -10.91 6.10 -14.12
C THR A 323 -11.98 6.52 -13.14
N LYS A 324 -12.78 5.55 -12.65
CA LYS A 324 -13.82 5.78 -11.65
C LYS A 324 -13.24 6.29 -10.32
N ALA A 325 -12.16 5.67 -9.84
CA ALA A 325 -11.47 6.11 -8.62
C ALA A 325 -10.89 7.53 -8.76
N ALA A 326 -10.31 7.86 -9.92
CA ALA A 326 -9.81 9.21 -10.21
C ALA A 326 -10.93 10.25 -10.20
N GLN A 327 -12.08 9.95 -10.81
CA GLN A 327 -13.26 10.83 -10.79
C GLN A 327 -13.78 11.05 -9.37
N GLN A 328 -13.87 9.99 -8.57
CA GLN A 328 -14.30 10.08 -7.17
C GLN A 328 -13.33 10.93 -6.33
N ASN A 329 -12.02 10.71 -6.48
CA ASN A 329 -10.99 11.49 -5.79
C ASN A 329 -11.04 12.97 -6.19
N ASN A 330 -11.21 13.28 -7.47
CA ASN A 330 -11.32 14.66 -7.95
C ASN A 330 -12.56 15.35 -7.38
N ARG A 331 -13.71 14.65 -7.34
CA ARG A 331 -14.94 15.15 -6.71
C ARG A 331 -14.76 15.38 -5.21
N GLY A 332 -14.13 14.44 -4.50
CA GLY A 332 -13.83 14.57 -3.08
C GLY A 332 -12.93 15.78 -2.78
N ARG A 333 -11.90 16.00 -3.61
CA ARG A 333 -11.02 17.18 -3.51
C ARG A 333 -11.78 18.48 -3.75
N ALA A 334 -12.64 18.54 -4.77
CA ALA A 334 -13.44 19.73 -5.06
C ALA A 334 -14.38 20.09 -3.89
N LEU A 335 -15.05 19.10 -3.31
CA LEU A 335 -15.92 19.30 -2.14
C LEU A 335 -15.11 19.77 -0.91
N ALA A 336 -13.98 19.13 -0.63
CA ALA A 336 -13.12 19.53 0.49
C ALA A 336 -12.54 20.94 0.31
N THR A 337 -12.24 21.36 -0.92
CA THR A 337 -11.83 22.74 -1.22
C THR A 337 -12.97 23.72 -1.00
N ALA A 338 -14.18 23.41 -1.49
CA ALA A 338 -15.36 24.28 -1.29
C ALA A 338 -15.71 24.46 0.19
N GLU A 339 -15.74 23.38 0.97
CA GLU A 339 -15.98 23.42 2.42
C GLU A 339 -14.89 24.22 3.14
N ARG A 340 -13.62 24.06 2.75
CA ARG A 340 -12.51 24.85 3.31
C ARG A 340 -12.68 26.34 3.01
N ASP A 341 -13.06 26.70 1.78
CA ASP A 341 -13.24 28.08 1.37
C ASP A 341 -14.42 28.74 2.10
N GLU A 342 -15.52 28.00 2.32
CA GLU A 342 -16.66 28.44 3.13
C GLU A 342 -16.25 28.70 4.58
N VAL A 343 -15.57 27.75 5.24
CA VAL A 343 -15.06 27.91 6.61
C VAL A 343 -14.10 29.10 6.74
N ILE A 344 -13.24 29.32 5.74
CA ILE A 344 -12.34 30.49 5.71
C ILE A 344 -13.14 31.78 5.58
N SER A 345 -14.16 31.81 4.71
CA SER A 345 -15.05 32.96 4.54
C SER A 345 -15.75 33.33 5.85
N ASP A 346 -16.38 32.35 6.50
CA ASP A 346 -17.09 32.54 7.77
C ASP A 346 -16.15 33.05 8.87
N ARG A 347 -14.95 32.47 9.00
CA ARG A 347 -13.96 32.94 9.96
C ARG A 347 -13.50 34.37 9.67
N LYS A 348 -13.32 34.74 8.39
CA LYS A 348 -12.96 36.12 8.02
C LYS A 348 -14.09 37.09 8.35
N LEU A 349 -15.34 36.70 8.11
CA LEU A 349 -16.52 37.49 8.48
C LEU A 349 -16.59 37.71 10.00
N GLN A 350 -16.44 36.66 10.82
CA GLN A 350 -16.43 36.78 12.28
C GLN A 350 -15.28 37.66 12.79
N ARG A 351 -14.07 37.50 12.23
CA ARG A 351 -12.93 38.37 12.58
C ARG A 351 -13.16 39.83 12.17
N ALA A 352 -13.85 40.07 11.05
CA ALA A 352 -14.26 41.41 10.64
C ALA A 352 -15.27 42.00 11.62
N LYS A 353 -16.30 41.25 12.05
CA LYS A 353 -17.25 41.66 13.09
C LYS A 353 -16.54 42.03 14.39
N GLU A 354 -15.69 41.15 14.92
CA GLU A 354 -14.91 41.41 16.14
C GLU A 354 -14.00 42.64 16.01
N ALA A 355 -13.38 42.85 14.86
CA ALA A 355 -12.52 44.01 14.62
C ALA A 355 -13.33 45.32 14.54
N VAL A 356 -14.51 45.31 13.92
CA VAL A 356 -15.44 46.46 13.89
C VAL A 356 -15.85 46.83 15.32
N LEU A 357 -16.29 45.86 16.11
CA LEU A 357 -16.69 46.06 17.50
C LEU A 357 -15.55 46.59 18.36
N ARG A 358 -14.34 46.00 18.26
CA ARG A 358 -13.15 46.48 18.97
C ARG A 358 -12.78 47.92 18.61
N TRP A 359 -12.91 48.30 17.33
CA TRP A 359 -12.61 49.66 16.91
C TRP A 359 -13.67 50.66 17.36
N LEU A 360 -14.94 50.29 17.31
CA LEU A 360 -16.03 51.12 17.84
C LEU A 360 -15.89 51.33 19.36
N ALA A 361 -15.52 50.30 20.12
CA ALA A 361 -15.30 50.39 21.57
C ALA A 361 -14.15 51.34 21.95
N ARG A 362 -13.18 51.56 21.06
CA ARG A 362 -12.03 52.44 21.29
C ARG A 362 -12.29 53.90 20.87
N GLN A 363 -13.41 54.20 20.23
CA GLN A 363 -13.70 55.56 19.75
C GLN A 363 -14.27 56.43 20.87
N ALA A 364 -13.52 57.46 21.27
CA ALA A 364 -13.92 58.41 22.29
C ALA A 364 -15.15 59.25 21.88
N SER A 365 -15.38 59.45 20.58
CA SER A 365 -16.54 60.18 20.04
C SER A 365 -17.84 59.39 20.08
N GLY A 366 -17.81 58.10 20.43
CA GLY A 366 -18.97 57.21 20.43
C GLY A 366 -19.49 56.80 19.04
N GLU A 367 -19.11 57.53 17.98
CA GLU A 367 -19.58 57.31 16.60
C GLU A 367 -18.46 57.53 15.58
N THR A 368 -18.44 56.76 14.50
CA THR A 368 -17.44 56.88 13.43
C THR A 368 -18.00 56.50 12.06
N PHE A 369 -17.41 57.01 10.98
CA PHE A 369 -17.85 56.71 9.61
C PHE A 369 -17.41 55.30 9.18
N GLY A 370 -18.24 54.64 8.36
CA GLY A 370 -17.93 53.30 7.82
C GLY A 370 -16.63 53.24 7.03
N ALA A 371 -16.31 54.29 6.26
CA ALA A 371 -15.06 54.37 5.49
C ALA A 371 -13.80 54.31 6.37
N ASP A 372 -13.85 54.92 7.56
CA ASP A 372 -12.73 54.93 8.51
C ASP A 372 -12.59 53.60 9.24
N LEU A 373 -13.70 52.95 9.58
CA LEU A 373 -13.70 51.57 10.11
C LEU A 373 -13.12 50.60 9.09
N ARG A 374 -13.55 50.66 7.83
CA ARG A 374 -13.05 49.80 6.75
C ARG A 374 -11.55 50.00 6.51
N ARG A 375 -11.05 51.24 6.56
CA ARG A 375 -9.62 51.53 6.37
C ARG A 375 -8.75 50.91 7.49
N LYS A 376 -9.29 50.85 8.72
CA LYS A 376 -8.63 50.30 9.90
C LYS A 376 -8.65 48.76 9.98
N LEU A 377 -9.48 48.09 9.16
CA LEU A 377 -9.43 46.64 8.99
C LEU A 377 -8.18 46.21 8.21
N LYS A 378 -7.64 45.03 8.56
CA LYS A 378 -6.59 44.35 7.77
C LYS A 378 -7.11 44.10 6.35
N ALA A 379 -6.21 44.15 5.36
CA ALA A 379 -6.57 44.10 3.95
C ALA A 379 -7.43 42.88 3.58
N ASP A 380 -7.15 41.72 4.18
CA ASP A 380 -7.86 40.45 3.99
C ASP A 380 -9.29 40.40 4.57
N LEU A 381 -9.66 41.36 5.42
CA LEU A 381 -10.97 41.43 6.08
C LEU A 381 -11.87 42.53 5.48
N ARG A 382 -11.33 43.44 4.66
CA ARG A 382 -12.06 44.61 4.14
C ARG A 382 -13.22 44.23 3.24
N ASP A 383 -13.14 43.11 2.54
CA ASP A 383 -14.20 42.63 1.64
C ASP A 383 -15.42 42.11 2.43
N ASN A 384 -15.21 41.67 3.67
CA ASN A 384 -16.26 41.22 4.58
C ASN A 384 -16.86 42.36 5.41
N PHE A 385 -16.41 43.61 5.23
CA PHE A 385 -16.85 44.73 6.06
C PHE A 385 -18.35 45.01 5.95
N SER A 386 -18.90 45.04 4.74
CA SER A 386 -20.33 45.32 4.51
C SER A 386 -21.23 44.25 5.15
N ALA A 387 -20.90 42.98 4.95
CA ALA A 387 -21.61 41.87 5.58
C ALA A 387 -21.51 41.93 7.12
N ALA A 388 -20.31 42.21 7.64
CA ALA A 388 -20.08 42.31 9.08
C ALA A 388 -20.92 43.42 9.74
N VAL A 389 -21.00 44.62 9.14
CA VAL A 389 -21.81 45.71 9.72
C VAL A 389 -23.31 45.47 9.59
N SER A 390 -23.75 44.83 8.50
CA SER A 390 -25.17 44.45 8.33
C SER A 390 -25.60 43.46 9.41
N GLU A 391 -24.87 42.34 9.55
CA GLU A 391 -25.20 41.32 10.53
C GLU A 391 -25.08 41.84 11.97
N LEU A 392 -24.09 42.69 12.28
CA LEU A 392 -23.99 43.30 13.60
C LEU A 392 -25.15 44.28 13.89
N ALA A 393 -25.71 44.94 12.87
CA ALA A 393 -26.87 45.81 13.04
C ALA A 393 -28.14 44.97 13.28
N ASP A 394 -28.30 43.88 12.52
CA ASP A 394 -29.40 42.93 12.69
C ASP A 394 -29.36 42.22 14.05
N GLU A 395 -28.16 41.87 14.54
CA GLU A 395 -27.93 41.35 15.89
C GLU A 395 -28.16 42.41 17.00
N GLY A 396 -28.41 43.68 16.64
CA GLY A 396 -28.59 44.79 17.59
C GLY A 396 -27.30 45.18 18.34
N ARG A 397 -26.14 44.74 17.86
CA ARG A 397 -24.82 45.03 18.47
C ARG A 397 -24.34 46.45 18.15
N ILE A 398 -24.73 46.98 16.99
CA ILE A 398 -24.39 48.32 16.52
C ILE A 398 -25.63 49.04 16.01
N ILE A 399 -25.60 50.38 16.07
CA ILE A 399 -26.65 51.25 15.51
C ILE A 399 -26.09 51.95 14.27
N VAL A 400 -26.85 51.89 13.18
CA VAL A 400 -26.53 52.57 11.91
C VAL A 400 -27.25 53.93 11.89
N ILE A 401 -26.49 54.99 11.65
CA ILE A 401 -26.98 56.37 11.57
C ILE A 401 -26.71 56.86 10.16
N GLU A 402 -27.76 57.04 9.36
CA GLU A 402 -27.65 57.58 8.01
C GLU A 402 -27.39 59.09 8.04
N THR A 403 -26.43 59.55 7.24
CA THR A 403 -26.11 60.98 7.09
C THR A 403 -25.93 61.33 5.63
N ASP A 404 -26.01 62.62 5.28
CA ASP A 404 -25.83 63.12 3.91
C ASP A 404 -24.46 62.75 3.28
N LYS A 405 -23.49 62.34 4.11
CA LYS A 405 -22.13 61.94 3.70
C LYS A 405 -21.86 60.43 3.86
N GLY A 406 -22.91 59.64 4.08
CA GLY A 406 -22.87 58.18 4.26
C GLY A 406 -23.21 57.72 5.69
N SER A 407 -23.10 56.42 5.95
CA SER A 407 -23.51 55.83 7.24
C SER A 407 -22.42 55.96 8.32
N ARG A 408 -22.84 56.37 9.53
CA ARG A 408 -22.06 56.34 10.77
C ARG A 408 -22.51 55.18 11.64
N TYR A 409 -21.59 54.62 12.40
CA TYR A 409 -21.83 53.45 13.24
C TYR A 409 -21.43 53.76 14.69
N ARG A 410 -22.24 53.27 15.64
CA ARG A 410 -21.94 53.27 17.09
C ARG A 410 -22.30 51.94 17.72
N LEU A 411 -21.71 51.64 18.88
CA LEU A 411 -22.16 50.51 19.70
C LEU A 411 -23.58 50.77 20.23
N ALA A 412 -24.41 49.73 20.24
CA ALA A 412 -25.65 49.76 21.01
C ALA A 412 -25.29 49.80 22.51
N ALA A 413 -26.06 50.56 23.30
CA ALA A 413 -25.88 50.53 24.75
C ALA A 413 -26.31 49.15 25.27
N GLU A 414 -25.54 48.55 26.19
CA GLU A 414 -25.97 47.37 26.92
C GLU A 414 -27.29 47.71 27.63
N SER A 415 -28.39 47.27 27.04
CA SER A 415 -29.70 47.30 27.67
C SER A 415 -29.96 45.92 28.24
N THR A 416 -30.20 45.86 29.55
CA THR A 416 -30.91 44.77 30.22
C THR A 416 -32.13 44.39 29.35
N PRO A 417 -32.41 43.10 29.09
CA PRO A 417 -33.43 42.72 28.12
C PRO A 417 -34.78 43.30 28.54
N CYS A 418 -35.30 44.21 27.71
CA CYS A 418 -36.68 44.65 27.82
C CYS A 418 -37.58 43.60 27.17
N THR A 419 -38.57 43.23 27.99
CA THR A 419 -39.70 42.34 27.80
C THR A 419 -40.27 42.32 26.37
N GLU A 420 -40.63 41.10 25.95
CA GLU A 420 -41.36 40.71 24.74
C GLU A 420 -42.40 41.75 24.28
N SER A 421 -42.37 42.06 22.99
CA SER A 421 -43.53 42.62 22.28
C SER A 421 -44.15 41.50 21.43
N THR A 422 -45.37 41.13 21.81
CA THR A 422 -46.21 40.16 21.12
C THR A 422 -46.66 40.71 19.77
N PRO A 423 -46.49 39.98 18.64
CA PRO A 423 -47.25 40.27 17.44
C PRO A 423 -48.63 39.59 17.55
N LEU A 424 -49.67 40.41 17.50
CA LEU A 424 -51.05 40.00 17.27
C LEU A 424 -51.20 39.56 15.81
N TYR A 425 -51.62 38.32 15.54
CA TYR A 425 -52.55 37.91 14.46
C TYR A 425 -52.95 36.43 14.61
N PRO A 426 -54.10 35.99 14.02
CA PRO A 426 -55.04 35.09 14.66
C PRO A 426 -54.86 33.63 14.26
N GLN A 427 -55.48 32.77 15.07
CA GLN A 427 -55.43 31.32 15.00
C GLN A 427 -55.94 30.75 13.67
N VAL A 428 -55.20 29.79 13.12
CA VAL A 428 -55.74 28.76 12.22
C VAL A 428 -55.24 27.40 12.70
N ASN A 429 -56.17 26.61 13.22
CA ASN A 429 -55.97 25.22 13.62
C ASN A 429 -55.79 24.33 12.37
N GLY A 430 -54.75 23.52 12.35
CA GLY A 430 -54.57 22.43 11.39
C GLY A 430 -53.58 21.41 11.94
N GLY A 431 -54.10 20.28 12.44
CA GLY A 431 -53.34 19.26 13.16
C GLY A 431 -52.29 18.52 12.32
N VAL A 432 -51.24 18.05 13.00
CA VAL A 432 -50.25 17.11 12.46
C VAL A 432 -50.22 15.84 13.33
N PRO A 433 -50.13 14.63 12.75
CA PRO A 433 -50.32 13.36 13.45
C PRO A 433 -49.13 12.93 14.32
N LYS A 434 -49.43 12.06 15.31
CA LYS A 434 -48.47 11.41 16.22
C LYS A 434 -47.49 10.48 15.49
N VAL A 435 -46.20 10.59 15.80
CA VAL A 435 -45.19 9.57 15.48
C VAL A 435 -44.56 9.05 16.78
N HIS A 436 -44.44 7.73 16.84
CA HIS A 436 -44.06 6.91 17.98
C HIS A 436 -42.64 7.18 18.51
N GLY A 437 -42.51 7.11 19.84
CA GLY A 437 -41.22 7.17 20.55
C GLY A 437 -40.41 5.88 20.42
N VAL A 438 -39.09 6.04 20.49
CA VAL A 438 -38.11 4.98 20.72
C VAL A 438 -37.53 5.16 22.13
N PRO A 439 -37.44 4.12 22.98
CA PRO A 439 -36.99 4.23 24.37
C PRO A 439 -35.46 4.41 24.50
N PRO A 440 -34.96 4.86 25.67
CA PRO A 440 -33.54 5.11 25.88
C PRO A 440 -32.77 3.80 26.11
N VAL A 441 -31.58 3.68 25.50
CA VAL A 441 -30.63 2.60 25.80
C VAL A 441 -29.61 3.11 26.80
N ALA A 442 -29.50 2.35 27.90
CA ALA A 442 -28.62 2.57 29.03
C ALA A 442 -27.14 2.41 28.66
N ALA A 443 -26.30 3.21 29.32
CA ALA A 443 -24.87 3.05 29.35
C ALA A 443 -24.51 1.78 30.14
N THR A 444 -23.70 0.90 29.55
CA THR A 444 -22.98 -0.16 30.26
C THR A 444 -21.52 -0.18 29.83
N ALA A 445 -20.69 -0.38 30.85
CA ALA A 445 -19.26 -0.16 30.92
C ALA A 445 -18.42 -1.09 30.04
N ALA A 446 -17.25 -0.59 29.67
CA ALA A 446 -16.13 -1.35 29.15
C ALA A 446 -15.51 -2.20 30.27
N ASP A 447 -15.39 -3.50 30.04
CA ASP A 447 -14.66 -4.44 30.88
C ASP A 447 -13.36 -4.87 30.20
N SER A 448 -12.25 -4.53 30.86
CA SER A 448 -10.98 -5.27 30.95
C SER A 448 -10.18 -4.55 32.03
N PRO A 449 -9.76 -5.21 33.14
CA PRO A 449 -8.62 -6.13 33.06
C PRO A 449 -8.63 -7.28 34.09
N SER A 450 -7.81 -8.33 33.88
CA SER A 450 -7.17 -9.10 34.96
C SER A 450 -6.01 -9.96 34.44
N SER A 451 -4.81 -9.68 34.94
CA SER A 451 -3.69 -10.63 35.05
C SER A 451 -3.77 -11.36 36.39
N PRO A 452 -3.04 -12.48 36.58
CA PRO A 452 -2.42 -12.80 37.86
C PRO A 452 -0.88 -12.77 37.79
N ARG A 453 -0.29 -12.42 38.93
CA ARG A 453 1.15 -12.34 39.24
C ARG A 453 1.64 -13.60 39.99
N SER A 454 2.92 -13.93 39.81
CA SER A 454 3.99 -14.17 40.83
C SER A 454 5.11 -14.99 40.16
N ASP A 455 6.41 -14.96 40.49
CA ASP A 455 7.32 -14.16 41.31
C ASP A 455 8.76 -14.62 40.94
N ALA A 456 9.78 -13.89 41.45
CA ALA A 456 11.18 -14.33 41.70
C ALA A 456 12.30 -14.09 40.64
N SER A 457 12.84 -12.87 40.73
CA SER A 457 14.24 -12.39 40.70
C SER A 457 15.47 -13.33 40.71
N ALA A 458 16.51 -12.95 39.93
CA ALA A 458 17.93 -12.64 40.32
C ALA A 458 18.79 -12.41 39.03
N GLN A 459 19.36 -11.22 38.71
CA GLN A 459 20.68 -10.66 39.11
C GLN A 459 21.85 -11.67 39.03
N SER A 460 23.06 -11.40 38.52
CA SER A 460 23.79 -10.21 38.03
C SER A 460 25.07 -10.67 37.29
N ASP A 461 25.69 -9.82 36.48
CA ASP A 461 27.14 -9.46 36.52
C ASP A 461 27.69 -8.98 35.16
N SER A 462 28.00 -7.67 35.11
CA SER A 462 29.04 -7.05 34.28
C SER A 462 30.32 -6.93 35.15
N PRO A 463 31.57 -6.69 34.66
CA PRO A 463 31.99 -5.57 33.79
C PRO A 463 33.14 -5.99 32.80
N THR A 464 33.82 -5.19 31.97
CA THR A 464 34.25 -3.77 31.96
C THR A 464 34.90 -3.50 30.59
N GLY A 465 34.87 -2.26 30.08
CA GLY A 465 35.79 -1.82 29.02
C GLY A 465 35.29 -0.61 28.22
N GLU A 466 35.47 0.60 28.74
CA GLU A 466 35.43 1.85 27.94
C GLU A 466 36.65 1.90 27.00
N PRO A 467 36.52 2.60 25.85
CA PRO A 467 37.15 3.91 25.81
C PRO A 467 36.26 5.00 25.20
N THR A 468 36.22 6.11 25.94
CA THR A 468 35.80 7.45 25.56
C THR A 468 36.50 7.92 24.29
N LEU A 469 35.76 8.45 23.31
CA LEU A 469 36.21 9.56 22.46
C LEU A 469 34.98 10.31 21.91
N THR A 470 34.93 11.56 22.32
CA THR A 470 33.97 12.63 22.08
C THR A 470 33.59 12.82 20.61
N THR A 471 32.30 12.76 20.31
CA THR A 471 31.67 13.55 19.25
C THR A 471 30.53 14.34 19.86
N ALA A 472 30.58 15.66 19.70
CA ALA A 472 29.55 16.56 20.16
C ALA A 472 28.23 16.22 19.44
N GLU A 473 27.23 15.75 20.19
CA GLU A 473 25.87 15.62 19.69
C GLU A 473 25.32 17.02 19.41
N GLU A 474 25.15 17.37 18.13
CA GLU A 474 24.26 18.45 17.73
C GLU A 474 22.83 18.08 18.19
N PRO A 475 22.11 18.97 18.90
CA PRO A 475 20.76 18.67 19.33
C PRO A 475 19.84 18.55 18.10
N MET A 476 19.27 17.35 17.94
CA MET A 476 18.26 16.98 16.96
C MET A 476 17.12 18.01 16.99
N ASN A 477 17.03 18.85 15.96
CA ASN A 477 16.09 19.97 15.88
C ASN A 477 14.65 19.43 15.83
N GLN A 478 13.86 19.71 16.87
CA GLN A 478 12.45 19.31 16.93
C GLN A 478 11.68 19.86 15.71
N PRO A 479 10.67 19.14 15.19
CA PRO A 479 9.91 19.60 14.02
C PRO A 479 9.27 20.95 14.32
N ARG A 480 9.67 21.98 13.56
CA ARG A 480 9.19 23.34 13.74
C ARG A 480 7.69 23.41 13.44
N PRO A 481 6.87 23.97 14.33
CA PRO A 481 5.44 24.14 14.07
C PRO A 481 5.27 25.09 12.87
N LYS A 482 4.66 24.59 11.79
CA LYS A 482 4.35 25.40 10.60
C LYS A 482 3.15 26.33 10.82
N VAL A 483 2.36 26.04 11.86
CA VAL A 483 1.16 26.79 12.23
C VAL A 483 1.16 27.07 13.73
N CYS A 484 0.67 28.24 14.11
CA CYS A 484 0.53 28.66 15.50
C CYS A 484 -0.47 27.75 16.22
N GLN A 485 -0.08 27.14 17.33
CA GLN A 485 -0.92 26.17 18.06
C GLN A 485 -2.21 26.76 18.63
N ARG A 486 -2.30 28.10 18.76
CA ARG A 486 -3.46 28.80 19.34
C ARG A 486 -4.45 29.35 18.31
N CYS A 487 -3.98 29.73 17.13
CA CYS A 487 -4.81 30.41 16.12
C CYS A 487 -4.71 29.78 14.72
N ASN A 488 -3.88 28.74 14.58
CA ASN A 488 -3.68 27.92 13.37
C ASN A 488 -3.25 28.71 12.12
N VAL A 489 -2.70 29.91 12.30
CA VAL A 489 -2.09 30.75 11.25
C VAL A 489 -0.68 30.24 10.95
N GLU A 490 -0.26 30.26 9.69
CA GLU A 490 1.10 29.89 9.31
C GLU A 490 2.14 30.77 10.00
N LEU A 491 3.15 30.13 10.59
CA LEU A 491 4.26 30.81 11.25
C LEU A 491 5.35 31.14 10.23
N PRO A 492 5.99 32.32 10.31
CA PRO A 492 7.11 32.66 9.46
C PRO A 492 8.27 31.69 9.71
N LEU A 493 9.12 31.48 8.69
CA LEU A 493 10.28 30.55 8.76
C LEU A 493 11.26 30.85 9.92
N ALA A 494 11.25 32.08 10.42
CA ALA A 494 12.07 32.56 11.53
C ALA A 494 11.42 32.38 12.92
N ALA A 495 10.19 31.85 13.02
CA ALA A 495 9.52 31.64 14.29
C ALA A 495 10.26 30.58 15.14
N ALA A 496 10.65 30.98 16.35
CA ALA A 496 11.36 30.11 17.30
C ALA A 496 10.42 29.38 18.28
N GLY A 497 9.12 29.69 18.27
CA GLY A 497 8.14 29.16 19.22
C GLY A 497 6.83 28.69 18.56
N PRO A 498 5.95 27.99 19.31
CA PRO A 498 4.70 27.43 18.81
C PRO A 498 3.56 28.45 18.64
N PHE A 499 3.78 29.71 18.99
CA PHE A 499 2.78 30.78 18.96
C PHE A 499 3.23 31.91 18.01
N CYS A 500 2.29 32.57 17.35
CA CYS A 500 2.58 33.79 16.59
C CYS A 500 2.73 34.99 17.52
N ASP A 501 3.30 36.08 17.03
CA ASP A 501 3.52 37.32 17.80
C ASP A 501 2.24 37.87 18.47
N ASP A 502 1.07 37.63 17.88
CA ASP A 502 -0.23 38.02 18.44
C ASP A 502 -0.69 37.08 19.60
N CYS A 503 -0.17 35.86 19.67
CA CYS A 503 -0.48 34.86 20.69
C CYS A 503 0.61 34.75 21.77
N ASP A 504 1.81 35.27 21.51
CA ASP A 504 2.93 35.30 22.44
C ASP A 504 2.81 36.52 23.37
N GLY A 505 1.99 36.38 24.41
CA GLY A 505 1.82 37.36 25.47
C GLY A 505 2.58 36.96 26.75
N PRO A 506 2.83 37.90 27.69
CA PRO A 506 3.60 37.64 28.90
C PRO A 506 2.97 36.50 29.73
N PRO A 507 3.78 35.64 30.37
CA PRO A 507 3.27 34.47 31.08
C PRO A 507 2.34 34.87 32.23
N ALA A 508 1.32 34.05 32.46
CA ALA A 508 0.43 34.21 33.61
C ALA A 508 1.22 34.12 34.92
N ARG A 509 0.92 35.02 35.86
CA ARG A 509 1.52 35.05 37.21
C ARG A 509 1.26 33.70 37.91
N PRO A 510 2.28 32.99 38.42
CA PRO A 510 2.05 31.71 39.08
C PRO A 510 1.19 31.90 40.34
N PRO A 511 0.25 30.98 40.63
CA PRO A 511 -0.49 31.01 41.88
C PRO A 511 0.44 30.77 43.07
N ALA A 512 0.15 31.45 44.19
CA ALA A 512 0.92 31.35 45.42
C ALA A 512 1.07 29.89 45.89
N ALA A 513 2.29 29.51 46.29
CA ALA A 513 2.64 28.18 46.74
C ALA A 513 1.74 27.72 47.91
N ARG A 514 0.97 26.64 47.70
CA ARG A 514 0.28 25.92 48.76
C ARG A 514 1.28 25.02 49.49
N LYS A 515 1.31 25.14 50.81
CA LYS A 515 2.13 24.34 51.74
C LYS A 515 1.93 22.84 51.51
N ALA A 516 3.02 22.07 51.55
CA ALA A 516 3.02 20.61 51.47
C ALA A 516 2.27 19.99 52.67
N PRO A 517 1.43 18.96 52.47
CA PRO A 517 0.83 18.23 53.57
C PRO A 517 1.81 17.21 54.16
N GLU A 518 1.73 17.10 55.49
CA GLU A 518 2.57 16.33 56.40
C GLU A 518 2.51 14.81 56.18
N THR A 519 3.65 14.18 56.48
CA THR A 519 3.88 12.75 56.59
C THR A 519 2.98 12.09 57.63
N THR A 520 2.11 11.16 57.19
CA THR A 520 1.41 10.24 58.10
C THR A 520 2.24 8.99 58.37
N LEU A 521 2.57 8.83 59.65
CA LEU A 521 3.18 7.68 60.31
C LEU A 521 2.55 6.33 59.90
N ARG A 522 3.40 5.31 59.67
CA ARG A 522 2.98 3.91 59.56
C ARG A 522 3.54 3.13 60.75
N VAL A 523 2.64 2.67 61.61
CA VAL A 523 2.90 1.87 62.81
C VAL A 523 3.23 0.42 62.39
N VAL A 524 4.28 -0.15 62.99
CA VAL A 524 4.61 -1.59 62.94
C VAL A 524 4.73 -2.08 64.38
N HIS A 525 4.04 -3.18 64.73
CA HIS A 525 4.57 -4.34 65.46
C HIS A 525 3.45 -5.24 66.02
N ASN A 526 3.55 -6.55 65.79
CA ASN A 526 4.02 -7.51 66.79
C ASN A 526 4.07 -8.94 66.22
N GLY A 527 5.21 -9.60 66.41
CA GLY A 527 5.43 -11.00 66.05
C GLY A 527 4.97 -11.97 67.13
N THR A 528 5.16 -13.26 66.86
CA THR A 528 5.34 -14.31 67.86
C THR A 528 5.83 -15.60 67.18
N ASN A 529 6.99 -16.09 67.66
CA ASN A 529 7.31 -17.49 68.06
C ASN A 529 7.14 -18.62 67.03
N ASP A 530 7.99 -19.65 66.93
CA ASP A 530 9.16 -20.11 67.69
C ASP A 530 9.69 -21.39 66.99
N ARG A 531 10.88 -21.84 67.41
CA ARG A 531 11.50 -23.19 67.25
C ARG A 531 12.16 -23.50 65.89
N GLY A 532 13.40 -23.98 65.81
CA GLY A 532 14.34 -24.42 66.84
C GLY A 532 15.67 -24.83 66.17
N LEU A 533 16.76 -24.59 66.91
CA LEU A 533 18.17 -24.82 66.58
C LEU A 533 18.53 -26.35 66.57
N PRO A 534 19.82 -26.77 66.58
CA PRO A 534 20.69 -26.99 65.41
C PRO A 534 21.42 -28.36 65.49
N ARG A 535 22.32 -28.71 64.55
CA ARG A 535 23.65 -29.31 64.86
C ARG A 535 24.48 -29.57 63.59
N ALA A 536 25.73 -29.15 63.70
CA ALA A 536 26.83 -29.21 62.73
C ALA A 536 27.65 -30.52 62.90
N PRO A 537 28.96 -30.57 62.58
CA PRO A 537 29.66 -30.52 61.28
C PRO A 537 30.57 -31.77 61.08
N SER A 538 31.22 -31.94 59.91
CA SER A 538 32.71 -32.10 59.83
C SER A 538 33.24 -32.57 58.45
N LYS A 539 34.25 -31.81 58.00
CA LYS A 539 35.56 -32.18 57.42
C LYS A 539 35.68 -33.05 56.13
N ARG A 540 36.12 -32.35 55.07
CA ARG A 540 37.17 -32.61 54.03
C ARG A 540 38.25 -33.68 54.36
N PRO A 541 39.22 -33.99 53.46
CA PRO A 541 39.38 -33.86 51.98
C PRO A 541 39.66 -35.27 51.35
N ASP A 542 39.92 -35.53 50.06
CA ASP A 542 41.11 -35.15 49.28
C ASP A 542 41.07 -35.75 47.85
N ALA A 543 41.96 -35.26 47.00
CA ALA A 543 42.10 -35.48 45.56
C ALA A 543 42.72 -36.84 45.12
N THR A 544 42.53 -37.18 43.83
CA THR A 544 43.48 -37.77 42.82
C THR A 544 42.70 -38.63 41.80
N ARG A 545 42.65 -38.25 40.50
CA ARG A 545 43.53 -38.65 39.36
C ARG A 545 43.68 -40.17 39.14
N ASP A 546 43.12 -40.65 38.02
CA ASP A 546 43.83 -41.18 36.83
C ASP A 546 43.29 -42.50 36.22
N VAL A 547 43.07 -42.41 34.89
CA VAL A 547 43.47 -43.33 33.79
C VAL A 547 42.83 -44.72 33.60
N GLY A 548 42.48 -44.99 32.33
CA GLY A 548 42.48 -46.31 31.68
C GLY A 548 41.31 -46.44 30.69
N THR A 549 41.46 -46.79 29.42
CA THR A 549 42.59 -47.30 28.62
C THR A 549 42.23 -47.14 27.14
#